data_AF-A0AAW0YTV5-F1
#
_entry.id   AF-A0AAW0YTV5-F1
#
_cell.length_a   1.000
_cell.length_b   1.000
_cell.length_c   1.000
_cell.angle_alpha   90.00
_cell.angle_beta   90.00
_cell.angle_gamma   90.00
#
_symmetry.space_group_name_H-M   'P 1'
#
loop_
_entity.id
_entity.type
_entity.pdbx_description
1 polymer ?
#
loop_
_entity_poly.entity_id
_entity_poly.type
_entity_poly.pdbx_seq_one_letter_code
_entity_poly.pdbx_strand_id
1 'polypeptide(L)'
;MSLYADDDLGASLQIEDERPTLSAPADPFHALHAALALPPESPAQQDGLTAAAQRFELHPDKLPELVPQLLGLISEGGDSMLRFWTLEMIALAVGRSGLKLEVKLDVTQQCLDALVKLLNSSSIPTIKAVIPIFSTIYPLLFRLLGTSRPPPLVVEAFRSSKSRILALALDPNSQPANVGVRAVAWKFVQRVLLAGTRAAGADPRLQARGGPSTNDINVSMVAPDSALNAAEVEEEGIQLRTQLVTQMYSSS
;
A
#
# COMPACT_ATOMS: atom_id res chain seq x y z
N MET A 1 48.44 -3.31 -65.82
CA MET A 1 47.68 -4.34 -66.57
C MET A 1 47.23 -5.38 -65.56
N SER A 2 45.92 -5.70 -65.54
CA SER A 2 45.31 -7.03 -65.37
C SER A 2 45.75 -7.91 -64.18
N LEU A 3 44.94 -8.65 -63.42
CA LEU A 3 43.50 -8.87 -63.15
C LEU A 3 43.48 -10.21 -62.36
N TYR A 4 42.48 -10.43 -61.50
CA TYR A 4 42.11 -11.70 -60.83
C TYR A 4 43.12 -12.28 -59.82
N ALA A 5 42.76 -12.99 -58.77
CA ALA A 5 41.55 -13.27 -57.99
C ALA A 5 42.07 -14.07 -56.78
N ASP A 6 41.41 -13.96 -55.63
CA ASP A 6 40.96 -15.14 -54.88
C ASP A 6 40.29 -14.65 -53.59
N ASP A 7 38.97 -14.79 -53.62
CA ASP A 7 38.08 -14.79 -52.47
C ASP A 7 38.53 -15.90 -51.50
N ASP A 8 38.96 -15.52 -50.30
CA ASP A 8 38.96 -16.44 -49.17
C ASP A 8 37.78 -16.07 -48.24
N LEU A 9 36.60 -16.52 -48.67
CA LEU A 9 35.38 -16.59 -47.89
C LEU A 9 35.58 -17.62 -46.77
N GLY A 10 36.34 -17.22 -45.75
CA GLY A 10 36.47 -17.91 -44.47
C GLY A 10 35.12 -17.98 -43.78
N ALA A 11 34.44 -19.10 -43.98
CA ALA A 11 33.20 -19.50 -43.35
C ALA A 11 33.23 -19.26 -41.83
N SER A 12 32.55 -18.19 -41.41
CA SER A 12 32.05 -18.04 -40.04
C SER A 12 30.52 -18.06 -40.13
N LEU A 13 29.96 -19.25 -40.38
CA LEU A 13 28.55 -19.52 -40.14
C LEU A 13 28.33 -19.47 -38.62
N GLN A 14 28.27 -18.26 -38.06
CA GLN A 14 27.53 -18.03 -36.83
C GLN A 14 26.06 -18.09 -37.22
N ILE A 15 25.53 -19.31 -37.18
CA ILE A 15 24.10 -19.51 -37.04
C ILE A 15 23.76 -18.92 -35.66
N GLU A 16 23.30 -17.67 -35.66
CA GLU A 16 22.58 -17.12 -34.52
C GLU A 16 21.41 -18.08 -34.28
N ASP A 17 21.51 -18.85 -33.21
CA ASP A 17 20.41 -19.61 -32.64
C ASP A 17 19.39 -18.57 -32.16
N GLU A 18 18.64 -17.98 -33.10
CA GLU A 18 17.40 -17.24 -32.86
C GLU A 18 16.40 -18.25 -32.30
N ARG A 19 16.64 -18.68 -31.06
CA ARG A 19 15.54 -19.07 -30.20
C ARG A 19 14.64 -17.86 -30.19
N PRO A 20 13.37 -17.97 -30.60
CA PRO A 20 12.41 -16.94 -30.28
C PRO A 20 12.40 -16.86 -28.76
N THR A 21 13.11 -15.87 -28.21
CA THR A 21 12.84 -15.43 -26.87
C THR A 21 11.42 -14.90 -26.99
N LEU A 22 10.46 -15.75 -26.64
CA LEU A 22 9.08 -15.35 -26.44
C LEU A 22 9.17 -14.18 -25.48
N SER A 23 9.18 -12.97 -26.03
CA SER A 23 9.30 -11.74 -25.27
C SER A 23 8.12 -11.77 -24.32
N ALA A 24 8.43 -12.06 -23.07
CA ALA A 24 7.42 -12.28 -22.08
C ALA A 24 6.59 -10.99 -22.03
N PRO A 25 5.26 -11.05 -22.18
CA PRO A 25 4.44 -9.95 -22.64
C PRO A 25 4.82 -8.63 -21.97
N ALA A 26 5.22 -7.61 -22.73
CA ALA A 26 5.64 -6.33 -22.15
C ALA A 26 4.49 -5.65 -21.38
N ASP A 27 3.25 -5.93 -21.78
CA ASP A 27 2.06 -5.38 -21.14
C ASP A 27 1.72 -6.10 -19.81
N PRO A 28 1.67 -5.38 -18.67
CA PRO A 28 1.33 -5.96 -17.37
C PRO A 28 -0.08 -6.58 -17.33
N PHE A 29 -1.06 -6.02 -18.05
CA PHE A 29 -2.42 -6.57 -18.07
C PHE A 29 -2.49 -7.90 -18.79
N HIS A 30 -1.81 -8.03 -19.92
CA HIS A 30 -1.71 -9.32 -20.62
C HIS A 30 -1.06 -10.39 -19.74
N ALA A 31 0.02 -10.05 -19.02
CA ALA A 31 0.67 -10.99 -18.09
C ALA A 31 -0.27 -11.42 -16.95
N LEU A 32 -1.08 -10.50 -16.42
CA LEU A 32 -2.10 -10.83 -15.42
C LEU A 32 -3.17 -11.76 -16.00
N HIS A 33 -3.71 -11.47 -17.17
CA HIS A 33 -4.71 -12.33 -17.81
C HIS A 33 -4.18 -13.74 -18.07
N ALA A 34 -2.93 -13.86 -18.52
CA ALA A 34 -2.26 -15.15 -18.68
C ALA A 34 -2.16 -15.90 -17.34
N ALA A 35 -1.79 -15.21 -16.25
CA ALA A 35 -1.74 -15.81 -14.93
C ALA A 35 -3.12 -16.27 -14.43
N LEU A 36 -4.16 -15.47 -14.64
CA LEU A 36 -5.53 -15.80 -14.23
C LEU A 36 -6.14 -16.96 -15.01
N ALA A 37 -5.64 -17.27 -16.21
CA ALA A 37 -6.06 -18.42 -17.01
C ALA A 37 -5.44 -19.76 -16.53
N LEU A 38 -4.40 -19.71 -15.69
CA LEU A 38 -3.78 -20.90 -15.11
C LEU A 38 -4.68 -21.51 -14.01
N PRO A 39 -4.51 -22.80 -13.68
CA PRO A 39 -5.31 -23.45 -12.65
C PRO A 39 -5.25 -22.67 -11.32
N PRO A 40 -6.39 -22.38 -10.67
CA PRO A 40 -6.43 -21.56 -9.47
C PRO A 40 -5.69 -22.22 -8.31
N GLU A 41 -5.01 -21.41 -7.50
CA GLU A 41 -4.21 -21.84 -6.33
C GLU A 41 -3.10 -22.85 -6.68
N SER A 42 -2.66 -22.88 -7.95
CA SER A 42 -1.55 -23.72 -8.40
C SER A 42 -0.20 -22.99 -8.35
N PRO A 43 0.93 -23.71 -8.22
CA PRO A 43 2.27 -23.11 -8.31
C PRO A 43 2.49 -22.34 -9.62
N ALA A 44 1.95 -22.84 -10.73
CA ALA A 44 2.04 -22.15 -12.02
C ALA A 44 1.31 -20.79 -11.99
N GLN A 45 0.13 -20.73 -11.36
CA GLN A 45 -0.57 -19.46 -11.18
C GLN A 45 0.22 -18.52 -10.28
N GLN A 46 0.87 -19.03 -9.23
CA GLN A 46 1.72 -18.24 -8.34
C GLN A 46 2.86 -17.58 -9.12
N ASP A 47 3.60 -18.37 -9.90
CA ASP A 47 4.71 -17.88 -10.73
C ASP A 47 4.21 -16.84 -11.76
N GLY A 48 3.06 -17.09 -12.37
CA GLY A 48 2.41 -16.16 -13.29
C GLY A 48 2.04 -14.83 -12.63
N LEU A 49 1.45 -14.86 -11.44
CA LEU A 49 1.10 -13.67 -10.66
C LEU A 49 2.36 -12.90 -10.21
N THR A 50 3.41 -13.59 -9.77
CA THR A 50 4.70 -12.95 -9.44
C THR A 50 5.29 -12.25 -10.67
N ALA A 51 5.26 -12.90 -11.84
CA ALA A 51 5.72 -12.30 -13.08
C ALA A 51 4.87 -11.09 -13.52
N ALA A 52 3.55 -11.11 -13.26
CA ALA A 52 2.68 -9.97 -13.50
C ALA A 52 3.00 -8.80 -12.55
N ALA A 53 3.20 -9.06 -11.26
CA ALA A 53 3.57 -8.05 -10.26
C ALA A 53 4.84 -7.30 -10.66
N GLN A 54 5.88 -8.02 -11.07
CA GLN A 54 7.14 -7.41 -11.54
C GLN A 54 6.94 -6.45 -12.71
N ARG A 55 5.99 -6.73 -13.61
CA ARG A 55 5.66 -5.82 -14.73
C ARG A 55 4.92 -4.58 -14.26
N PHE A 56 3.98 -4.71 -13.32
CA PHE A 56 3.33 -3.55 -12.72
C PHE A 56 4.31 -2.67 -11.92
N GLU A 57 5.37 -3.25 -11.34
CA GLU A 57 6.44 -2.46 -10.71
C GLU A 57 7.21 -1.60 -11.72
N LEU A 58 7.42 -2.11 -12.94
CA LEU A 58 8.06 -1.39 -14.05
C LEU A 58 7.11 -0.37 -14.70
N HIS A 59 5.80 -0.63 -14.67
CA HIS A 59 4.74 0.21 -15.25
C HIS A 59 3.72 0.67 -14.20
N PRO A 60 4.14 1.47 -13.20
CA PRO A 60 3.28 1.84 -12.08
C PRO A 60 2.09 2.71 -12.50
N ASP A 61 2.14 3.37 -13.65
CA ASP A 61 1.05 4.14 -14.25
C ASP A 61 -0.19 3.29 -14.58
N LYS A 62 -0.03 1.96 -14.68
CA LYS A 62 -1.12 1.00 -14.95
C LYS A 62 -1.83 0.50 -13.70
N LEU A 63 -1.25 0.69 -12.51
CA LEU A 63 -1.83 0.26 -11.24
C LEU A 63 -3.21 0.89 -10.92
N PRO A 64 -3.47 2.18 -11.19
CA PRO A 64 -4.78 2.78 -10.92
C PRO A 64 -5.92 2.14 -11.73
N GLU A 65 -5.64 1.68 -12.95
CA GLU A 65 -6.62 0.98 -13.80
C GLU A 65 -6.87 -0.45 -13.31
N LEU A 66 -5.86 -1.10 -12.73
CA LEU A 66 -5.94 -2.45 -12.19
C LEU A 66 -6.82 -2.55 -10.94
N VAL A 67 -6.61 -1.66 -9.98
CA VAL A 67 -7.19 -1.80 -8.63
C VAL A 67 -8.72 -1.98 -8.67
N PRO A 68 -9.52 -1.11 -9.34
CA PRO A 68 -10.98 -1.24 -9.37
C PRO A 68 -11.49 -2.58 -9.89
N GLN A 69 -10.80 -3.15 -10.89
CA GLN A 69 -11.21 -4.38 -11.56
C GLN A 69 -11.14 -5.58 -10.60
N LEU A 70 -10.22 -5.56 -9.64
CA LEU A 70 -9.98 -6.67 -8.72
C LEU A 70 -10.67 -6.50 -7.36
N LEU A 71 -11.12 -5.30 -6.99
CA LEU A 71 -11.73 -5.06 -5.68
C LEU A 71 -12.94 -5.95 -5.41
N GLY A 72 -13.80 -6.16 -6.41
CA GLY A 72 -14.97 -7.03 -6.29
C GLY A 72 -14.62 -8.51 -6.10
N LEU A 73 -13.46 -8.95 -6.57
CA LEU A 73 -13.01 -10.34 -6.47
C LEU A 73 -12.46 -10.67 -5.08
N ILE A 74 -11.89 -9.67 -4.39
CA ILE A 74 -11.18 -9.90 -3.13
C ILE A 74 -12.04 -9.65 -1.89
N SER A 75 -13.11 -8.84 -2.00
CA SER A 75 -13.95 -8.41 -0.88
C SER A 75 -14.94 -9.47 -0.38
N GLU A 76 -15.41 -10.36 -1.26
CA GLU A 76 -16.39 -11.42 -0.94
C GLU A 76 -15.77 -12.82 -0.81
N GLY A 77 -14.50 -12.99 -1.17
CA GLY A 77 -13.83 -14.31 -1.21
C GLY A 77 -13.36 -14.87 0.13
N GLY A 78 -12.74 -16.05 0.09
CA GLY A 78 -11.89 -16.57 1.18
C GLY A 78 -10.44 -16.07 1.05
N ASP A 79 -9.57 -16.52 1.94
CA ASP A 79 -8.13 -16.25 1.83
C ASP A 79 -7.57 -17.00 0.62
N SER A 80 -7.40 -16.28 -0.49
CA SER A 80 -6.90 -16.80 -1.77
C SER A 80 -5.59 -16.15 -2.16
N MET A 81 -4.83 -16.80 -3.03
CA MET A 81 -3.61 -16.22 -3.57
C MET A 81 -3.90 -14.90 -4.32
N LEU A 82 -4.99 -14.84 -5.08
CA LEU A 82 -5.40 -13.63 -5.79
C LEU A 82 -5.72 -12.47 -4.82
N ARG A 83 -6.31 -12.75 -3.66
CA ARG A 83 -6.55 -11.72 -2.63
C ARG A 83 -5.24 -11.10 -2.18
N PHE A 84 -4.28 -11.92 -1.75
CA PHE A 84 -3.02 -11.40 -1.23
C PHE A 84 -2.21 -10.67 -2.30
N TRP A 85 -2.19 -11.22 -3.53
CA TRP A 85 -1.58 -10.56 -4.67
C TRP A 85 -2.21 -9.18 -4.96
N THR A 86 -3.54 -9.09 -4.94
CA THR A 86 -4.24 -7.80 -5.16
C THR A 86 -3.95 -6.81 -4.04
N LEU A 87 -3.90 -7.25 -2.78
CA LEU A 87 -3.52 -6.41 -1.65
C LEU A 87 -2.08 -5.89 -1.79
N GLU A 88 -1.16 -6.71 -2.29
CA GLU A 88 0.21 -6.28 -2.64
C GLU A 88 0.20 -5.23 -3.76
N MET A 89 -0.63 -5.39 -4.79
CA MET A 89 -0.76 -4.39 -5.86
C MET A 89 -1.36 -3.08 -5.37
N ILE A 90 -2.34 -3.11 -4.45
CA ILE A 90 -2.85 -1.91 -3.78
C ILE A 90 -1.73 -1.24 -2.98
N ALA A 91 -0.99 -2.01 -2.18
CA ALA A 91 0.14 -1.51 -1.40
C ALA A 91 1.20 -0.86 -2.29
N LEU A 92 1.51 -1.47 -3.43
CA LEU A 92 2.42 -0.93 -4.43
C LEU A 92 1.88 0.38 -4.99
N ALA A 93 0.61 0.43 -5.42
CA ALA A 93 0.00 1.62 -6.00
C ALA A 93 0.03 2.83 -5.05
N VAL A 94 -0.38 2.65 -3.80
CA VAL A 94 -0.41 3.74 -2.81
C VAL A 94 0.98 4.09 -2.27
N GLY A 95 1.91 3.13 -2.27
CA GLY A 95 3.27 3.30 -1.75
C GLY A 95 4.30 3.79 -2.78
N ARG A 96 4.07 3.66 -4.09
CA ARG A 96 5.07 3.92 -5.13
C ARG A 96 5.44 5.40 -5.23
N SER A 97 6.71 5.76 -5.10
CA SER A 97 7.17 7.16 -5.22
C SER A 97 6.91 7.79 -6.59
N GLY A 98 6.94 7.01 -7.67
CA GLY A 98 6.72 7.48 -9.04
C GLY A 98 5.29 7.91 -9.38
N LEU A 99 4.30 7.59 -8.54
CA LEU A 99 2.91 8.01 -8.74
C LEU A 99 2.61 9.34 -8.06
N LYS A 100 1.87 10.20 -8.77
CA LYS A 100 1.38 11.48 -8.26
C LYS A 100 0.48 11.30 -7.04
N LEU A 101 0.46 12.29 -6.17
CA LEU A 101 -0.30 12.25 -4.92
C LEU A 101 -1.80 12.08 -5.17
N GLU A 102 -2.32 12.78 -6.17
CA GLU A 102 -3.73 12.77 -6.55
C GLU A 102 -4.16 11.37 -7.00
N VAL A 103 -3.31 10.70 -7.78
CA VAL A 103 -3.57 9.32 -8.25
C VAL A 103 -3.59 8.35 -7.08
N LYS A 104 -2.66 8.48 -6.13
CA LYS A 104 -2.65 7.64 -4.92
C LYS A 104 -3.90 7.86 -4.08
N LEU A 105 -4.35 9.11 -3.97
CA LEU A 105 -5.54 9.46 -3.20
C LEU A 105 -6.81 8.94 -3.86
N ASP A 106 -6.87 8.95 -5.19
CA ASP A 106 -7.96 8.37 -5.97
C ASP A 106 -8.03 6.84 -5.77
N VAL A 107 -6.91 6.13 -5.96
CA VAL A 107 -6.81 4.69 -5.68
C VAL A 107 -7.20 4.39 -4.22
N THR A 108 -6.72 5.19 -3.28
CA THR A 108 -7.05 5.05 -1.85
C THR A 108 -8.55 5.13 -1.61
N GLN A 109 -9.23 6.13 -2.18
CA GLN A 109 -10.67 6.30 -2.01
C GLN A 109 -11.45 5.14 -2.64
N GLN A 110 -11.03 4.67 -3.81
CA GLN A 110 -11.68 3.55 -4.52
C GLN A 110 -11.57 2.23 -3.74
N CYS A 111 -10.43 1.96 -3.10
CA CYS A 111 -10.23 0.72 -2.36
C CYS A 111 -10.65 0.80 -0.88
N LEU A 112 -10.98 1.97 -0.34
CA LEU A 112 -11.16 2.17 1.09
C LEU A 112 -12.23 1.25 1.68
N ASP A 113 -13.41 1.20 1.07
CA ASP A 113 -14.53 0.37 1.57
C ASP A 113 -14.17 -1.12 1.59
N ALA A 114 -13.48 -1.60 0.56
CA ALA A 114 -13.01 -2.98 0.50
C ALA A 114 -11.96 -3.28 1.59
N LEU A 115 -11.01 -2.37 1.82
CA LEU A 115 -10.01 -2.50 2.88
C LEU A 115 -10.67 -2.49 4.27
N VAL A 116 -11.67 -1.64 4.51
CA VAL A 116 -12.44 -1.61 5.76
C VAL A 116 -13.18 -2.93 5.96
N LYS A 117 -13.81 -3.48 4.91
CA LYS A 117 -14.48 -4.79 4.99
C LYS A 117 -13.48 -5.90 5.35
N LEU A 118 -12.32 -5.94 4.69
CA LEU A 118 -11.28 -6.95 4.95
C LEU A 118 -10.65 -6.81 6.34
N LEU A 119 -10.48 -5.59 6.85
CA LEU A 119 -10.01 -5.31 8.21
C LEU A 119 -10.99 -5.84 9.28
N ASN A 120 -12.28 -5.88 8.98
CA ASN A 120 -13.32 -6.42 9.86
C ASN A 120 -13.59 -7.92 9.63
N SER A 121 -12.82 -8.58 8.77
CA SER A 121 -12.90 -10.04 8.61
C SER A 121 -12.39 -10.79 9.85
N SER A 122 -12.69 -12.08 9.94
CA SER A 122 -12.12 -12.97 10.96
C SER A 122 -10.76 -13.56 10.58
N SER A 123 -10.27 -13.29 9.36
CA SER A 123 -9.01 -13.84 8.85
C SER A 123 -7.81 -13.07 9.39
N ILE A 124 -7.01 -13.74 10.23
CA ILE A 124 -5.74 -13.21 10.74
C ILE A 124 -4.77 -12.87 9.60
N PRO A 125 -4.55 -13.73 8.58
CA PRO A 125 -3.71 -13.39 7.43
C PRO A 125 -4.17 -12.12 6.69
N THR A 126 -5.47 -12.00 6.42
CA THR A 126 -6.05 -10.84 5.73
C THR A 126 -5.87 -9.57 6.55
N ILE A 127 -6.20 -9.59 7.85
CA ILE A 127 -6.00 -8.43 8.73
C ILE A 127 -4.54 -8.00 8.74
N LYS A 128 -3.60 -8.96 8.85
CA LYS A 128 -2.17 -8.67 8.84
C LYS A 128 -1.69 -8.01 7.55
N ALA A 129 -2.26 -8.39 6.40
CA ALA A 129 -1.92 -7.80 5.10
C ALA A 129 -2.52 -6.39 4.91
N VAL A 130 -3.71 -6.15 5.46
CA VAL A 130 -4.46 -4.88 5.29
C VAL A 130 -3.92 -3.75 6.16
N ILE A 131 -3.49 -4.02 7.40
CA ILE A 131 -3.00 -3.00 8.34
C ILE A 131 -1.79 -2.18 7.80
N PRO A 132 -0.77 -2.79 7.16
CA PRO A 132 0.32 -2.05 6.53
C PRO A 132 -0.15 -1.11 5.41
N ILE A 133 -1.19 -1.49 4.65
CA ILE A 133 -1.80 -0.63 3.63
C ILE A 133 -2.43 0.58 4.31
N PHE A 134 -3.22 0.37 5.38
CA PHE A 134 -3.77 1.45 6.20
C PHE A 134 -2.68 2.39 6.74
N SER A 135 -1.55 1.84 7.18
CA SER A 135 -0.40 2.64 7.64
C SER A 135 0.21 3.52 6.55
N THR A 136 0.11 3.09 5.29
CA THR A 136 0.62 3.81 4.12
C THR A 136 -0.36 4.87 3.63
N ILE A 137 -1.65 4.59 3.63
CA ILE A 137 -2.70 5.54 3.17
C ILE A 137 -3.12 6.54 4.25
N TYR A 138 -2.84 6.28 5.53
CA TYR A 138 -3.26 7.16 6.63
C TYR A 138 -2.81 8.62 6.42
N PRO A 139 -1.56 8.93 6.04
CA PRO A 139 -1.15 10.30 5.69
C PRO A 139 -1.93 10.93 4.54
N LEU A 140 -2.33 10.14 3.54
CA LEU A 140 -3.12 10.62 2.40
C LEU A 140 -4.52 11.02 2.84
N LEU A 141 -5.18 10.14 3.60
CA LEU A 141 -6.52 10.39 4.15
C LEU A 141 -6.50 11.54 5.15
N PHE A 142 -5.55 11.56 6.08
CA PHE A 142 -5.44 12.65 7.05
C PHE A 142 -5.34 14.01 6.37
N ARG A 143 -4.54 14.12 5.30
CA ARG A 143 -4.44 15.36 4.52
C ARG A 143 -5.76 15.70 3.84
N LEU A 144 -6.39 14.74 3.16
CA LEU A 144 -7.69 14.96 2.51
C LEU A 144 -8.73 15.48 3.51
N LEU A 145 -8.90 14.80 4.65
CA LEU A 145 -9.89 15.19 5.66
C LEU A 145 -9.48 16.46 6.43
N GLY A 146 -8.18 16.74 6.56
CA GLY A 146 -7.65 17.91 7.26
C GLY A 146 -7.66 19.18 6.41
N THR A 147 -7.73 19.08 5.08
CA THR A 147 -7.75 20.26 4.18
C THR A 147 -9.05 20.40 3.39
N SER A 148 -9.98 19.46 3.51
CA SER A 148 -11.23 19.47 2.76
C SER A 148 -12.37 18.76 3.50
N ARG A 149 -13.57 18.73 2.89
CA ARG A 149 -14.72 17.96 3.36
C ARG A 149 -15.11 16.88 2.34
N PRO A 150 -14.47 15.69 2.38
CA PRO A 150 -14.86 14.58 1.52
C PRO A 150 -16.26 14.06 1.89
N PRO A 151 -16.84 13.15 1.07
CA PRO A 151 -18.14 12.54 1.37
C PRO A 151 -18.17 11.90 2.78
N PRO A 152 -19.31 11.93 3.50
CA PRO A 152 -19.42 11.38 4.85
C PRO A 152 -18.98 9.91 4.98
N LEU A 153 -19.18 9.11 3.93
CA LEU A 153 -18.74 7.70 3.89
C LEU A 153 -17.23 7.56 4.05
N VAL A 154 -16.43 8.43 3.41
CA VAL A 154 -14.97 8.42 3.53
C VAL A 154 -14.54 8.80 4.95
N VAL A 155 -15.23 9.77 5.56
CA VAL A 155 -14.96 10.20 6.95
C VAL A 155 -15.27 9.07 7.93
N GLU A 156 -16.39 8.37 7.75
CA GLU A 156 -16.79 7.26 8.60
C GLU A 156 -15.86 6.04 8.43
N ALA A 157 -15.50 5.71 7.19
CA ALA A 157 -14.53 4.67 6.89
C ALA A 157 -13.16 4.97 7.52
N PHE A 158 -12.69 6.22 7.48
CA PHE A 158 -11.47 6.65 8.17
C PHE A 158 -11.56 6.51 9.69
N ARG A 159 -12.66 6.97 10.31
CA ARG A 159 -12.85 6.91 11.77
C ARG A 159 -12.96 5.46 12.27
N SER A 160 -13.80 4.66 11.62
CA SER A 160 -14.02 3.26 11.98
C SER A 160 -12.76 2.40 11.81
N SER A 161 -12.04 2.53 10.70
CA SER A 161 -10.77 1.82 10.47
C SER A 161 -9.68 2.23 11.46
N LYS A 162 -9.52 3.54 11.73
CA LYS A 162 -8.58 4.05 12.73
C LYS A 162 -8.89 3.46 14.10
N SER A 163 -10.13 3.56 14.57
CA SER A 163 -10.57 3.02 15.85
C SER A 163 -10.31 1.50 15.94
N ARG A 164 -10.65 0.77 14.87
CA ARG A 164 -10.44 -0.68 14.80
C ARG A 164 -8.97 -1.08 14.93
N ILE A 165 -8.07 -0.42 14.20
CA ILE A 165 -6.63 -0.75 14.24
C ILE A 165 -6.01 -0.36 15.59
N LEU A 166 -6.42 0.78 16.17
CA LEU A 166 -6.00 1.17 17.51
C LEU A 166 -6.45 0.14 18.57
N ALA A 167 -7.70 -0.34 18.48
CA ALA A 167 -8.19 -1.40 19.36
C ALA A 167 -7.39 -2.71 19.21
N LEU A 168 -7.10 -3.14 17.97
CA LEU A 168 -6.26 -4.32 17.71
C LEU A 168 -4.85 -4.21 18.30
N ALA A 169 -4.30 -2.99 18.39
CA ALA A 169 -2.98 -2.74 18.97
C ALA A 169 -3.01 -2.66 20.51
N LEU A 170 -4.00 -1.95 21.07
CA LEU A 170 -3.92 -1.43 22.43
C LEU A 170 -4.91 -2.06 23.41
N ASP A 171 -6.03 -2.60 22.92
CA ASP A 171 -7.05 -3.25 23.76
C ASP A 171 -6.74 -4.75 23.90
N PRO A 172 -6.42 -5.25 25.11
CA PRO A 172 -6.19 -6.67 25.35
C PRO A 172 -7.36 -7.57 24.99
N ASN A 173 -8.60 -7.04 25.02
CA ASN A 173 -9.83 -7.79 24.74
C ASN A 173 -10.21 -7.78 23.26
N SER A 174 -9.47 -7.04 22.42
CA SER A 174 -9.77 -6.93 21.00
C SER A 174 -9.57 -8.27 20.28
N GLN A 175 -10.53 -8.61 19.42
CA GLN A 175 -10.48 -9.81 18.59
C GLN A 175 -10.08 -9.47 17.15
N PRO A 176 -9.27 -10.31 16.46
CA PRO A 176 -8.68 -11.54 16.98
C PRO A 176 -7.51 -11.26 17.94
N ALA A 177 -7.45 -12.00 19.04
CA ALA A 177 -6.34 -11.92 20.00
C ALA A 177 -5.06 -12.57 19.42
N ASN A 178 -4.40 -11.88 18.48
CA ASN A 178 -3.22 -12.38 17.79
C ASN A 178 -2.03 -11.41 17.90
N VAL A 179 -0.89 -11.91 18.37
CA VAL A 179 0.34 -11.11 18.54
C VAL A 179 0.86 -10.55 17.22
N GLY A 180 0.74 -11.29 16.12
CA GLY A 180 1.15 -10.84 14.79
C GLY A 180 0.32 -9.67 14.27
N VAL A 181 -1.00 -9.69 14.52
CA VAL A 181 -1.90 -8.56 14.21
C VAL A 181 -1.52 -7.33 15.04
N ARG A 182 -1.30 -7.52 16.35
CA ARG A 182 -0.86 -6.44 17.25
C ARG A 182 0.47 -5.83 16.81
N ALA A 183 1.42 -6.66 16.40
CA ALA A 183 2.74 -6.23 15.95
C ALA A 183 2.68 -5.36 14.69
N VAL A 184 1.89 -5.73 13.68
CA VAL A 184 1.75 -4.90 12.47
C VAL A 184 0.94 -3.62 12.73
N ALA A 185 -0.02 -3.66 13.66
CA ALA A 185 -0.83 -2.50 14.05
C ALA A 185 0.01 -1.40 14.73
N TRP A 186 1.12 -1.75 15.37
CA TRP A 186 2.02 -0.77 15.99
C TRP A 186 2.55 0.28 15.02
N LYS A 187 2.81 -0.09 13.76
CA LYS A 187 3.26 0.89 12.77
C LYS A 187 2.18 1.92 12.46
N PHE A 188 0.92 1.50 12.45
CA PHE A 188 -0.23 2.38 12.30
C PHE A 188 -0.39 3.31 13.52
N VAL A 189 -0.30 2.77 14.73
CA VAL A 189 -0.32 3.54 15.99
C VAL A 189 0.71 4.66 15.98
N GLN A 190 1.95 4.37 15.54
CA GLN A 190 3.00 5.37 15.40
C GLN A 190 2.58 6.52 14.46
N ARG A 191 1.90 6.20 13.33
CA ARG A 191 1.43 7.21 12.37
C ARG A 191 0.34 8.10 12.95
N VAL A 192 -0.62 7.51 13.67
CA VAL A 192 -1.70 8.24 14.35
C VAL A 192 -1.11 9.17 15.42
N LEU A 193 -0.18 8.66 16.23
CA LEU A 193 0.48 9.44 17.27
C LEU A 193 1.20 10.67 16.68
N LEU A 194 1.96 10.50 15.60
CA LEU A 194 2.67 11.59 14.93
C LEU A 194 1.70 12.64 14.38
N ALA A 195 0.56 12.23 13.84
CA ALA A 195 -0.47 13.13 13.35
C ALA A 195 -1.08 14.03 14.44
N GLY A 196 -1.19 13.51 15.66
CA GLY A 196 -1.65 14.25 16.83
C GLY A 196 -0.63 15.23 17.41
N THR A 197 0.60 15.27 16.89
CA THR A 197 1.62 16.23 17.34
C THR A 197 1.55 17.53 16.56
N ARG A 198 2.04 18.63 17.15
CA ARG A 198 2.30 19.87 16.42
C ARG A 198 3.58 19.71 15.58
N ALA A 199 3.61 20.32 14.40
CA ALA A 199 4.75 20.22 13.48
C ALA A 199 6.08 20.45 14.19
N ALA A 200 7.07 19.61 13.88
CA ALA A 200 8.43 19.64 14.42
C ALA A 200 9.26 20.84 13.92
N GLY A 201 8.67 22.04 13.81
CA GLY A 201 9.37 23.28 13.49
C GLY A 201 10.51 23.63 14.45
N ALA A 202 10.68 22.87 15.53
CA ALA A 202 11.71 23.04 16.55
C ALA A 202 12.69 21.86 16.70
N ASP A 203 12.67 20.83 15.84
CA ASP A 203 13.70 19.76 15.87
C ASP A 203 14.74 19.95 14.75
N PRO A 204 15.94 20.49 15.06
CA PRO A 204 17.02 20.68 14.10
C PRO A 204 17.46 19.38 13.40
N ARG A 205 17.21 18.20 14.01
CA ARG A 205 17.62 16.90 13.45
C ARG A 205 16.77 16.48 12.26
N LEU A 206 15.51 16.90 12.21
CA LEU A 206 14.61 16.65 11.07
C LEU A 206 14.85 17.65 9.95
N GLN A 207 15.23 18.89 10.29
CA GLN A 207 15.64 19.89 9.30
C GLN A 207 16.91 19.46 8.54
N ALA A 208 17.89 18.87 9.24
CA ALA A 208 19.14 18.37 8.64
C ALA A 208 18.95 17.20 7.65
N ARG A 209 17.76 16.57 7.61
CA ARG A 209 17.42 15.49 6.66
C ARG A 209 16.58 15.95 5.47
N GLY A 210 16.47 17.25 5.24
CA GLY A 210 15.76 17.81 4.07
C GLY A 210 14.36 18.38 4.36
N GLY A 211 14.11 18.80 5.61
CA GLY A 211 12.81 19.36 6.03
C GLY A 211 11.75 18.28 6.30
N PRO A 212 10.51 18.67 6.67
CA PRO A 212 9.41 17.72 6.81
C PRO A 212 9.26 16.95 5.51
N SER A 213 9.28 15.61 5.59
CA SER A 213 8.95 14.79 4.43
C SER A 213 7.57 15.18 3.92
N THR A 214 7.34 15.18 2.61
CA THR A 214 6.02 15.43 2.02
C THR A 214 4.94 14.46 2.56
N ASN A 215 5.34 13.39 3.27
CA ASN A 215 4.45 12.45 3.93
C ASN A 215 4.28 12.66 5.45
N ASP A 216 4.96 13.64 6.04
CA ASP A 216 4.81 13.96 7.46
C ASP A 216 3.50 14.71 7.66
N ILE A 217 2.61 14.10 8.43
CA ILE A 217 1.32 14.69 8.82
C ILE A 217 1.34 15.06 10.29
N ASN A 218 0.68 16.16 10.62
CA ASN A 218 0.63 16.70 11.97
C ASN A 218 -0.60 17.62 12.10
N VAL A 219 -0.97 17.96 13.33
CA VAL A 219 -2.22 18.68 13.61
C VAL A 219 -2.25 20.10 13.01
N SER A 220 -1.08 20.71 12.75
CA SER A 220 -1.03 22.05 12.14
C SER A 220 -1.47 22.07 10.66
N MET A 221 -1.61 20.91 10.02
CA MET A 221 -2.15 20.78 8.67
C MET A 221 -3.67 20.81 8.62
N VAL A 222 -4.35 20.73 9.77
CA VAL A 222 -5.81 20.74 9.85
C VAL A 222 -6.31 22.18 9.70
N ALA A 223 -6.95 22.46 8.56
CA ALA A 223 -7.53 23.75 8.27
C ALA A 223 -8.83 23.97 9.07
N PRO A 224 -9.18 25.24 9.36
CA PRO A 224 -10.51 25.59 9.85
C PRO A 224 -11.58 25.04 8.89
N ASP A 225 -12.71 24.61 9.43
CA ASP A 225 -13.82 24.05 8.66
C ASP A 225 -13.50 22.79 7.84
N SER A 226 -12.42 22.06 8.11
CA SER A 226 -12.18 20.74 7.52
C SER A 226 -13.02 19.62 8.17
N ALA A 227 -12.95 18.39 7.65
CA ALA A 227 -13.64 17.25 8.25
C ALA A 227 -12.98 16.77 9.56
N LEU A 228 -11.72 17.11 9.79
CA LEU A 228 -11.03 16.87 11.07
C LEU A 228 -11.11 18.09 11.97
N ASN A 229 -11.24 17.84 13.27
CA ASN A 229 -11.10 18.88 14.28
C ASN A 229 -9.67 18.82 14.86
N ALA A 230 -8.95 19.94 14.78
CA ALA A 230 -7.57 20.02 15.26
C ALA A 230 -7.45 19.72 16.77
N ALA A 231 -8.38 20.20 17.59
CA ALA A 231 -8.37 19.98 19.04
C ALA A 231 -8.61 18.50 19.37
N GLU A 232 -9.56 17.85 18.70
CA GLU A 232 -9.83 16.41 18.88
C GLU A 232 -8.62 15.55 18.47
N VAL A 233 -7.94 15.90 17.38
CA VAL A 233 -6.74 15.19 16.92
C VAL A 233 -5.56 15.37 17.89
N GLU A 234 -5.37 16.57 18.43
CA GLU A 234 -4.34 16.84 19.44
C GLU A 234 -4.63 16.08 20.74
N GLU A 235 -5.89 16.07 21.19
CA GLU A 235 -6.32 15.34 22.37
C GLU A 235 -6.13 13.82 22.21
N GLU A 236 -6.54 13.24 21.07
CA GLU A 236 -6.31 11.83 20.75
C GLU A 236 -4.81 11.49 20.81
N GLY A 237 -3.95 12.35 20.26
CA GLY A 237 -2.49 12.20 20.33
C GLY A 237 -1.95 12.18 21.77
N ILE A 238 -2.46 13.06 22.64
CA ILE A 238 -2.08 13.13 24.06
C ILE A 238 -2.53 11.87 24.82
N GLN A 239 -3.77 11.45 24.61
CA GLN A 239 -4.33 10.24 25.23
C GLN A 239 -3.55 9.01 24.79
N LEU A 240 -3.29 8.86 23.50
CA LEU A 240 -2.53 7.76 22.93
C LEU A 240 -1.11 7.74 23.51
N ARG A 241 -0.41 8.88 23.55
CA ARG A 241 0.93 8.96 24.16
C ARG A 241 0.93 8.48 25.61
N THR A 242 -0.05 8.93 26.39
CA THR A 242 -0.21 8.55 27.80
C THR A 242 -0.42 7.05 27.95
N GLN A 243 -1.33 6.48 27.14
CA GLN A 243 -1.60 5.05 27.14
C GLN A 243 -0.35 4.22 26.80
N LEU A 244 0.43 4.64 25.80
CA LEU A 244 1.65 3.95 25.39
C LEU A 244 2.73 3.97 26.47
N VAL A 245 2.95 5.13 27.09
CA VAL A 245 3.89 5.26 28.20
C VAL A 245 3.46 4.36 29.35
N THR A 246 2.19 4.43 29.76
CA THR A 246 1.66 3.57 30.82
C THR A 246 1.87 2.09 30.51
N GLN A 247 1.52 1.64 29.31
CA GLN A 247 1.72 0.24 28.91
C GLN A 247 3.18 -0.20 29.01
N MET A 248 4.14 0.63 28.56
CA MET A 248 5.57 0.30 28.64
C MET A 248 6.08 0.18 30.08
N TYR A 249 5.58 1.00 31.00
CA TYR A 249 5.99 1.00 32.41
C TYR A 249 5.18 0.04 33.29
N SER A 250 4.00 -0.40 32.86
CA SER A 250 3.15 -1.34 33.58
C SER A 250 3.28 -2.78 33.08
N SER A 251 3.88 -3.02 31.92
CA SER A 251 4.10 -4.36 31.35
C SER A 251 5.37 -5.05 31.87
N SER A 252 5.84 -4.67 33.07
CA SER A 252 6.96 -5.33 33.78
C SER A 252 6.46 -6.46 34.67
#